data_AF-A0A0B0VTV2-F1
#
_entry.id   AF-A0A0B0VTV2-F1
#
_cell.length_a   1.000
_cell.length_b   1.000
_cell.length_c   1.000
_cell.angle_alpha   90.00
_cell.angle_beta   90.00
_cell.angle_gamma   90.00
#
_symmetry.space_group_name_H-M   'P 1'
#
loop_
_entity.id
_entity.type
_entity.pdbx_description
1 polymer ?
#
loop_
_entity_poly.entity_id
_entity_poly.type
_entity_poly.pdbx_seq_one_letter_code
_entity_poly.pdbx_strand_id
1 'polypeptide(L)'
;MSEKNSVPASSVEIVLSVPYVTASGQTITHVTMRAPTVRDRLLHRRSNKPEAEADLDMIAGLCGMDAADMMNMEACDYLALERQFNVFLLPPVRRKKKAS
;
A
#
# COMPACT_ATOMS: atom_id res chain seq x y z
N MET A 1 -15.87 18.73 17.78
CA MET A 1 -16.47 17.46 17.36
C MET A 1 -15.35 16.64 16.76
N SER A 2 -14.78 15.70 17.51
CA SER A 2 -13.63 14.91 17.04
C SER A 2 -14.14 13.80 16.14
N GLU A 3 -13.92 13.93 14.83
CA GLU A 3 -14.12 12.87 13.86
C GLU A 3 -13.29 11.67 14.30
N LYS A 4 -13.96 10.62 14.80
CA LYS A 4 -13.35 9.30 14.98
C LYS A 4 -12.92 8.83 13.60
N ASN A 5 -11.65 9.06 13.26
CA ASN A 5 -10.97 8.41 12.15
C ASN A 5 -11.30 6.92 12.22
N SER A 6 -12.12 6.45 11.28
CA SER A 6 -12.40 5.04 11.07
C SER A 6 -11.07 4.37 10.73
N VAL A 7 -10.38 3.85 11.75
CA VAL A 7 -9.14 3.09 11.57
C VAL A 7 -9.45 1.94 10.61
N PRO A 8 -8.64 1.72 9.56
CA PRO A 8 -8.81 0.57 8.68
C PRO A 8 -8.82 -0.70 9.53
N ALA A 9 -9.82 -1.56 9.33
CA ALA A 9 -10.04 -2.74 10.18
C ALA A 9 -8.87 -3.76 10.17
N SER A 10 -7.90 -3.62 9.26
CA SER A 10 -6.71 -4.47 9.19
C SER A 10 -5.54 -3.75 8.51
N SER A 11 -4.35 -3.88 9.09
CA SER A 11 -3.05 -3.62 8.45
C SER A 11 -2.18 -4.87 8.50
N VAL A 12 -1.21 -4.96 7.58
CA VAL A 12 -0.24 -6.05 7.51
C VAL A 12 1.14 -5.45 7.30
N GLU A 13 2.13 -5.96 8.02
CA GLU A 13 3.54 -5.66 7.80
C GLU A 13 4.11 -6.56 6.71
N ILE A 14 4.85 -5.97 5.78
CA ILE A 14 5.49 -6.64 4.65
C ILE A 14 6.98 -6.38 4.78
N VAL A 15 7.77 -7.44 4.98
CA VAL A 15 9.23 -7.38 4.95
C VAL A 15 9.67 -7.21 3.51
N LEU A 16 10.53 -6.23 3.23
CA LEU A 16 11.12 -6.05 1.92
C LEU A 16 12.28 -7.02 1.73
N SER A 17 12.36 -7.62 0.55
CA SER A 17 13.45 -8.51 0.17
C SER A 17 14.74 -7.73 -0.06
N VAL A 18 14.60 -6.51 -0.59
CA VAL A 18 15.69 -5.58 -0.85
C VAL A 18 15.41 -4.26 -0.12
N PRO A 19 16.09 -4.02 1.02
CA PRO A 19 16.02 -2.73 1.67
C PRO A 19 16.48 -1.62 0.74
N TYR A 20 15.77 -0.49 0.76
CA TYR A 20 16.09 0.67 -0.07
C TYR A 20 16.11 1.95 0.77
N VAL A 21 16.60 3.04 0.17
CA VAL A 21 16.67 4.35 0.81
C VAL A 21 15.63 5.27 0.17
N THR A 22 14.77 5.86 0.98
CA THR A 22 13.76 6.84 0.54
C THR A 22 14.42 8.09 -0.05
N ALA A 23 13.65 8.94 -0.73
CA ALA A 23 14.17 10.23 -1.20
C ALA A 23 14.60 11.14 -0.02
N SER A 24 14.00 10.93 1.16
CA SER A 24 14.36 11.60 2.41
C SER A 24 15.59 11.02 3.13
N GLY A 25 16.21 9.96 2.59
CA GLY A 25 17.42 9.35 3.16
C GLY A 25 17.18 8.30 4.24
N GLN A 26 15.94 7.86 4.44
CA GLN A 26 15.59 6.82 5.41
C GLN A 26 15.74 5.44 4.80
N THR A 27 16.43 4.52 5.48
CA THR A 27 16.47 3.11 5.07
C THR A 27 15.19 2.40 5.48
N ILE A 28 14.51 1.79 4.51
CA ILE A 28 13.27 1.03 4.71
C ILE A 28 13.57 -0.45 4.51
N THR A 29 13.23 -1.25 5.51
CA THR A 29 13.34 -2.72 5.49
C THR A 29 11.98 -3.39 5.52
N HIS A 30 10.95 -2.68 5.97
CA HIS A 30 9.58 -3.19 6.13
C HIS A 30 8.59 -2.07 5.85
N VAL A 31 7.42 -2.43 5.35
CA VAL A 31 6.33 -1.49 5.06
C VAL A 31 5.04 -2.01 5.67
N THR A 32 4.30 -1.15 6.36
CA THR A 32 2.96 -1.48 6.87
C THR A 32 1.90 -1.01 5.89
N MET A 33 1.15 -1.94 5.30
CA MET A 33 0.03 -1.62 4.40
C MET A 33 -1.31 -1.76 5.13
N ARG A 34 -2.12 -0.71 5.11
CA ARG A 34 -3.52 -0.75 5.56
C ARG A 34 -4.46 -1.22 4.45
N ALA A 35 -5.58 -1.83 4.83
CA ALA A 35 -6.65 -2.15 3.89
C ALA A 35 -7.19 -0.88 3.19
N PRO A 36 -7.47 -0.93 1.87
CA PRO A 36 -8.06 0.18 1.15
C PRO A 36 -9.50 0.42 1.58
N THR A 37 -9.87 1.69 1.65
CA THR A 37 -11.23 2.15 1.91
C THR A 37 -11.92 2.56 0.60
N VAL A 38 -13.23 2.81 0.67
CA VAL A 38 -13.97 3.38 -0.47
C VAL A 38 -13.41 4.76 -0.86
N ARG A 39 -12.93 5.55 0.12
CA ARG A 39 -12.31 6.85 -0.15
C ARG A 39 -11.07 6.71 -1.02
N ASP A 40 -10.18 5.77 -0.71
CA ASP A 40 -8.96 5.53 -1.50
C ASP A 40 -9.30 5.16 -2.95
N ARG A 41 -10.30 4.29 -3.14
CA ARG A 41 -10.79 3.88 -4.47
C ARG A 41 -11.37 5.05 -5.26
N LEU A 42 -12.10 5.95 -4.60
CA LEU A 42 -12.67 7.13 -5.24
C LEU A 42 -11.60 8.17 -5.60
N LEU A 43 -10.59 8.35 -4.74
CA LEU A 43 -9.46 9.24 -5.02
C LEU A 43 -8.66 8.73 -6.22
N HIS A 44 -8.33 7.44 -6.24
CA HIS A 44 -7.67 6.80 -7.37
C HIS A 44 -8.48 6.97 -8.67
N ARG A 45 -9.79 6.69 -8.66
CA ARG A 45 -10.66 6.87 -9.84
C ARG A 45 -10.81 8.32 -10.32
N ARG A 46 -10.59 9.29 -9.45
CA ARG A 46 -10.64 10.73 -9.79
C ARG A 46 -9.28 11.25 -10.26
N SER A 47 -8.24 10.42 -10.20
CA SER A 47 -6.93 10.79 -10.69
C SER A 47 -6.98 11.05 -12.19
N ASN A 48 -6.33 12.11 -12.63
CA ASN A 48 -6.12 12.39 -14.05
C ASN A 48 -4.77 11.83 -14.55
N LYS A 49 -4.03 11.13 -13.67
CA LYS A 49 -2.75 10.50 -14.02
C LYS A 49 -2.98 9.19 -14.80
N PRO A 50 -1.98 8.70 -15.55
CA PRO A 50 -2.01 7.35 -16.11
C PRO A 50 -2.30 6.29 -15.04
N GLU A 51 -2.97 5.20 -15.42
CA GLU A 51 -3.40 4.14 -14.47
C GLU A 51 -2.25 3.65 -13.59
N ALA A 52 -1.09 3.37 -14.18
CA ALA A 52 0.08 2.88 -13.45
C ALA A 52 0.60 3.88 -12.39
N GLU A 53 0.56 5.17 -12.69
CA GLU A 53 0.95 6.22 -11.73
C GLU A 53 -0.13 6.41 -10.65
N ALA A 54 -1.41 6.31 -11.02
CA ALA A 54 -2.51 6.38 -10.08
C ALA A 54 -2.55 5.17 -9.13
N ASP A 55 -2.14 3.99 -9.60
CA ASP A 55 -1.97 2.78 -8.79
C ASP A 55 -0.80 2.95 -7.82
N LEU A 56 0.34 3.45 -8.29
CA LEU A 56 1.50 3.75 -7.45
C LEU A 56 1.13 4.71 -6.31
N ASP A 57 0.44 5.82 -6.62
CA ASP A 57 -0.04 6.78 -5.63
C ASP A 57 -0.97 6.14 -4.60
N MET A 58 -1.90 5.29 -5.06
CA MET A 58 -2.84 4.60 -4.19
C MET A 58 -2.09 3.65 -3.24
N ILE A 59 -1.21 2.79 -3.77
CA ILE A 59 -0.42 1.83 -2.99
C ILE A 59 0.48 2.56 -1.99
N ALA A 60 1.15 3.64 -2.39
CA ALA A 60 1.95 4.47 -1.50
C ALA A 60 1.12 5.02 -0.33
N GLY A 61 -0.08 5.57 -0.62
CA GLY A 61 -1.00 6.07 0.40
C GLY A 61 -1.57 4.99 1.33
N LEU A 62 -1.65 3.73 0.88
CA LEU A 62 -1.99 2.59 1.75
C LEU A 62 -0.83 2.16 2.63
N CYS A 63 0.41 2.46 2.23
CA CYS A 63 1.61 2.20 3.00
C CYS A 63 2.03 3.38 3.89
N GLY A 64 1.32 4.51 3.80
CA GLY A 64 1.68 5.74 4.53
C GLY A 64 2.95 6.40 4.00
N MET A 65 3.26 6.20 2.71
CA MET A 65 4.45 6.69 2.03
C MET A 65 4.05 7.62 0.88
N ASP A 66 4.99 8.45 0.44
CA ASP A 66 4.86 9.19 -0.82
C ASP A 66 5.26 8.31 -2.00
N ALA A 67 4.63 8.52 -3.16
CA ALA A 67 4.97 7.79 -4.39
C ALA A 67 6.46 7.97 -4.77
N ALA A 68 7.02 9.14 -4.46
CA ALA A 68 8.44 9.43 -4.68
C ALA A 68 9.38 8.49 -3.91
N ASP A 69 9.02 8.12 -2.69
CA ASP A 69 9.81 7.17 -1.91
C ASP A 69 9.69 5.76 -2.50
N MET A 70 8.50 5.35 -2.93
CA MET A 70 8.31 4.05 -3.55
C MET A 70 9.04 3.87 -4.89
N MET A 71 9.32 4.94 -5.64
CA MET A 71 10.05 4.84 -6.91
C MET A 71 11.49 4.32 -6.76
N ASN A 72 12.09 4.41 -5.56
CA ASN A 72 13.42 3.87 -5.28
C ASN A 72 13.40 2.39 -4.86
N MET A 73 12.22 1.81 -4.66
CA MET A 73 12.05 0.39 -4.31
C MET A 73 12.32 -0.49 -5.54
N GLU A 74 12.90 -1.67 -5.31
CA GLU A 74 12.98 -2.65 -6.39
C GLU A 74 11.59 -3.15 -6.81
N ALA A 75 11.43 -3.38 -8.12
CA ALA A 75 10.17 -3.83 -8.68
C ALA A 75 9.66 -5.16 -8.06
N CYS A 76 10.56 -6.03 -7.59
CA CYS A 76 10.17 -7.30 -6.96
C CYS A 76 9.34 -7.11 -5.67
N ASP A 77 9.74 -6.12 -4.86
CA ASP A 77 9.06 -5.76 -3.62
C ASP A 77 7.80 -4.93 -3.90
N TYR A 78 7.82 -4.04 -4.91
CA TYR A 78 6.60 -3.35 -5.35
C TYR A 78 5.51 -4.34 -5.80
N LEU A 79 5.87 -5.37 -6.58
CA LEU A 79 4.96 -6.45 -6.96
C LEU A 79 4.44 -7.21 -5.72
N ALA A 80 5.21 -7.30 -4.63
CA ALA A 80 4.73 -7.89 -3.38
C ALA A 80 3.65 -7.03 -2.71
N LEU A 81 3.81 -5.71 -2.75
CA LEU A 81 2.79 -4.76 -2.29
C LEU A 81 1.50 -4.89 -3.11
N GLU A 82 1.58 -4.95 -4.43
CA GLU A 82 0.41 -5.14 -5.30
C GLU A 82 -0.31 -6.47 -5.01
N ARG A 83 0.44 -7.56 -4.78
CA ARG A 83 -0.14 -8.84 -4.35
C ARG A 83 -0.88 -8.70 -3.03
N GLN A 84 -0.31 -8.00 -2.05
CA GLN A 84 -0.95 -7.78 -0.76
C GLN A 84 -2.20 -6.89 -0.88
N PHE A 85 -2.17 -5.86 -1.71
CA PHE A 85 -3.34 -5.05 -2.04
C PHE A 85 -4.48 -5.92 -2.59
N ASN A 86 -4.18 -6.81 -3.54
CA ASN A 86 -5.16 -7.75 -4.08
C ASN A 86 -5.73 -8.69 -3.01
N VAL A 87 -4.94 -9.11 -2.01
CA VAL A 87 -5.44 -9.89 -0.86
C VAL A 87 -6.45 -9.08 -0.05
N PHE A 88 -6.23 -7.77 0.15
CA PHE A 88 -7.22 -6.94 0.85
C PHE A 88 -8.55 -6.79 0.10
N LEU A 89 -8.55 -6.89 -1.24
CA LEU A 89 -9.78 -6.86 -2.03
C LEU A 89 -10.62 -8.14 -1.89
N LEU A 90 -10.06 -9.21 -1.35
CA LEU A 90 -10.81 -10.43 -1.05
C LEU A 90 -11.71 -10.26 0.18
N PRO A 91 -12.88 -10.93 0.22
CA PRO A 91 -13.69 -11.02 1.43
C PRO A 91 -12.86 -11.56 2.62
N PRO A 92 -13.08 -11.09 3.85
CA PRO A 92 -12.26 -11.46 5.02
C PRO A 92 -12.05 -12.98 5.19
N VAL A 93 -13.09 -13.78 4.91
CA VAL A 93 -13.06 -15.26 4.99
C VAL A 93 -12.00 -15.87 4.06
N ARG A 94 -11.69 -15.22 2.94
CA ARG A 94 -10.71 -15.68 1.94
C ARG A 94 -9.29 -15.13 2.15
N ARG A 95 -9.10 -14.16 3.04
CA ARG A 95 -7.78 -13.55 3.32
C ARG A 95 -6.83 -14.51 4.04
N LYS A 96 -7.34 -15.45 4.84
CA LYS A 96 -6.54 -16.39 5.66
C LYS A 96 -5.80 -17.49 4.87
N LYS A 97 -5.89 -17.55 3.53
CA LYS A 97 -5.47 -18.73 2.76
C LYS A 97 -4.01 -18.73 2.26
N LYS A 98 -3.15 -17.81 2.70
CA LYS A 98 -1.72 -17.77 2.32
C LYS A 98 -0.78 -17.44 3.49
N ALA A 99 -1.04 -18.03 4.66
CA ALA A 99 -0.08 -18.12 5.75
C ALA A 99 0.04 -19.59 6.16
N SER A 100 0.60 -20.41 5.28
CA SER A 100 1.05 -21.79 5.55
C SER A 100 2.20 -22.08 4.62
#